data_AF-A0A430LQ25-F1
#
_entry.id   AF-A0A430LQ25-F1
#
_cell.length_a   1.000
_cell.length_b   1.000
_cell.length_c   1.000
_cell.angle_alpha   90.00
_cell.angle_beta   90.00
_cell.angle_gamma   90.00
#
_symmetry.space_group_name_H-M   'P 1'
#
loop_
_entity.id
_entity.type
_entity.pdbx_description
1 polymer ?
#
loop_
_entity_poly.entity_id
_entity_poly.type
_entity_poly.pdbx_seq_one_letter_code
_entity_poly.pdbx_strand_id
1 'polypeptide(L)'
;MDPNNDIRKLHDVARAPAAVAWLLQNRPPPTCLEDQVGYETSGLDCLLILIRMLYSVQLPIYTSTEHRLVAAEARNPALRLAWQNYTYEPGESQIMWVRAKEEVLDVFKAEDPEKFDTSFERLVDSPLMKETLWCRPEYQLYRYPLVKFGPGRRVVHLPDTYRRHWDTIMIDRVFMSSRPTFQEYIDNRFRCVDQGDGSKILEMVNEPSILRIPYSRPSEDDPIFPFSTLKDVYLPLRVQS
;
A
#
# COMPACT_ATOMS: atom_id res chain seq x y z
N MET A 1 -2.32 -22.54 -0.53
CA MET A 1 -3.28 -21.94 0.45
C MET A 1 -4.59 -22.72 0.52
N ASP A 2 -5.27 -22.74 1.68
CA ASP A 2 -6.56 -23.43 1.87
C ASP A 2 -7.76 -22.52 1.55
N PRO A 3 -8.55 -22.81 0.50
CA PRO A 3 -9.73 -22.03 0.16
C PRO A 3 -10.83 -22.07 1.21
N ASN A 4 -10.88 -23.09 2.08
CA ASN A 4 -11.90 -23.23 3.13
C ASN A 4 -11.57 -22.43 4.39
N ASN A 5 -10.31 -22.01 4.54
CA ASN A 5 -9.83 -21.21 5.66
C ASN A 5 -9.81 -19.69 5.36
N ASP A 6 -10.46 -19.25 4.28
CA ASP A 6 -10.60 -17.83 3.93
C ASP A 6 -11.63 -17.15 4.83
N ILE A 7 -11.24 -16.07 5.51
CA ILE A 7 -12.10 -15.31 6.44
C ILE A 7 -13.40 -14.85 5.74
N ARG A 8 -13.34 -14.52 4.45
CA ARG A 8 -14.50 -14.05 3.67
C ARG A 8 -15.55 -15.15 3.45
N LYS A 9 -15.15 -16.42 3.55
CA LYS A 9 -16.05 -17.58 3.44
C LYS A 9 -16.51 -18.08 4.80
N LEU A 10 -15.67 -17.96 5.82
CA LEU A 10 -15.98 -18.34 7.20
C LEU A 10 -16.98 -17.37 7.85
N HIS A 11 -16.98 -16.11 7.41
CA HIS A 11 -17.83 -15.06 7.98
C HIS A 11 -18.66 -14.38 6.89
N ASP A 12 -19.93 -14.12 7.21
CA ASP A 12 -20.75 -13.21 6.41
C ASP A 12 -20.25 -11.77 6.64
N VAL A 13 -19.41 -11.30 5.72
CA VAL A 13 -18.79 -9.96 5.79
C VAL A 13 -19.84 -8.86 5.81
N ALA A 14 -20.97 -9.04 5.12
CA ALA A 14 -22.04 -8.04 5.07
C ALA A 14 -22.78 -7.94 6.40
N ARG A 15 -22.95 -9.06 7.11
CA ARG A 15 -23.63 -9.09 8.42
C ARG A 15 -22.71 -8.79 9.60
N ALA A 16 -21.42 -9.10 9.50
CA ALA A 16 -20.47 -8.96 10.61
C ALA A 16 -19.14 -8.29 10.20
N PRO A 17 -19.16 -7.10 9.57
CA PRO A 17 -17.94 -6.44 9.08
C PRO A 17 -16.96 -6.11 10.21
N ALA A 18 -17.47 -5.75 11.39
CA ALA A 18 -16.64 -5.46 12.57
C ALA A 18 -15.86 -6.70 13.06
N ALA A 19 -16.47 -7.88 13.03
CA ALA A 19 -15.81 -9.13 13.44
C ALA A 19 -14.69 -9.50 12.45
N VAL A 20 -14.96 -9.35 11.15
CA VAL A 20 -13.96 -9.58 10.10
C VAL A 20 -12.80 -8.59 10.22
N ALA A 21 -13.09 -7.29 10.38
CA ALA A 21 -12.07 -6.27 10.61
C ALA A 21 -11.23 -6.58 11.86
N TRP A 22 -11.87 -7.00 12.96
CA TRP A 22 -11.16 -7.39 14.17
C TRP A 22 -10.21 -8.56 13.94
N LEU A 23 -10.65 -9.60 13.22
CA LEU A 23 -9.80 -10.75 12.87
C LEU A 23 -8.59 -10.33 12.04
N LEU A 24 -8.80 -9.46 11.05
CA LEU A 24 -7.72 -8.93 10.21
C LEU A 24 -6.68 -8.19 11.05
N GLN A 25 -7.11 -7.32 11.97
CA GLN A 25 -6.23 -6.46 12.77
C GLN A 25 -5.54 -7.18 13.94
N ASN A 26 -6.21 -8.15 14.57
CA ASN A 26 -5.79 -8.69 15.88
C ASN A 26 -5.23 -10.12 15.82
N ARG A 27 -5.16 -10.73 14.63
CA ARG A 27 -4.53 -12.04 14.44
C ARG A 27 -3.25 -11.87 13.62
N PRO A 28 -2.07 -11.83 14.26
CA PRO A 28 -0.80 -11.78 13.55
C PRO A 28 -0.49 -13.13 12.86
N PRO A 29 0.25 -13.13 11.75
CA PRO A 29 0.63 -14.36 11.05
C PRO A 29 1.46 -15.26 11.98
N PRO A 30 1.28 -16.59 11.93
CA PRO A 30 2.07 -17.51 12.74
C PRO A 30 3.55 -17.43 12.38
N THR A 31 4.42 -17.24 13.36
CA THR A 31 5.88 -17.22 13.14
C THR A 31 6.34 -18.60 12.68
N CYS A 32 7.14 -18.63 11.62
CA CYS A 32 7.77 -19.84 11.12
C CYS A 32 9.30 -19.70 11.25
N LEU A 33 9.98 -20.79 11.54
CA LEU A 33 11.44 -20.78 11.62
C LEU A 33 12.03 -20.86 10.20
N GLU A 34 13.18 -20.21 10.00
CA GLU A 34 13.85 -20.15 8.70
C GLU A 34 14.20 -21.56 8.18
N ASP A 35 14.63 -22.47 9.05
CA ASP A 35 14.95 -23.86 8.71
C ASP A 35 13.74 -24.66 8.19
N GLN A 36 12.52 -24.23 8.53
CA GLN A 36 11.29 -24.86 8.06
C GLN A 36 10.87 -24.34 6.68
N VAL A 37 11.07 -23.06 6.42
CA VAL A 37 10.55 -22.36 5.22
C VAL A 37 11.62 -22.23 4.13
N GLY A 38 12.90 -22.32 4.49
CA GLY A 38 14.02 -22.02 3.59
C GLY A 38 14.32 -20.52 3.44
N TYR A 39 13.63 -19.67 4.20
CA TYR A 39 13.72 -18.20 4.14
C TYR A 39 13.44 -17.57 5.51
N GLU A 40 14.04 -16.42 5.79
CA GLU A 40 13.59 -15.55 6.88
C GLU A 40 12.18 -14.99 6.56
N THR A 41 11.21 -15.14 7.49
CA THR A 41 9.81 -14.73 7.23
C THR A 41 9.38 -13.47 7.94
N SER A 42 10.25 -12.83 8.72
CA SER A 42 9.92 -11.65 9.54
C SER A 42 9.36 -10.50 8.70
N GLY A 43 9.99 -10.20 7.56
CA GLY A 43 9.53 -9.16 6.64
C GLY A 43 8.21 -9.51 5.95
N LEU A 44 7.99 -10.78 5.60
CA LEU A 44 6.69 -11.23 5.08
C LEU A 44 5.59 -11.12 6.13
N ASP A 45 5.88 -11.43 7.40
CA ASP A 45 4.93 -11.31 8.49
C ASP A 45 4.48 -9.85 8.68
N CYS A 46 5.44 -8.91 8.65
CA CYS A 46 5.16 -7.48 8.64
C CYS A 46 4.29 -7.06 7.43
N LEU A 47 4.60 -7.57 6.24
CA LEU A 47 3.82 -7.29 5.03
C LEU A 47 2.39 -7.80 5.14
N LEU A 48 2.18 -9.02 5.63
CA LEU A 48 0.85 -9.60 5.82
C LEU A 48 0.03 -8.81 6.85
N ILE A 49 0.66 -8.34 7.93
CA ILE A 49 0.01 -7.44 8.91
C ILE A 49 -0.42 -6.15 8.22
N LEU A 50 0.46 -5.51 7.44
CA LEU A 50 0.11 -4.30 6.69
C LEU A 50 -1.10 -4.56 5.77
N ILE A 51 -1.06 -5.59 4.94
CA ILE A 51 -2.14 -5.91 4.00
C ILE A 51 -3.47 -6.10 4.75
N ARG A 52 -3.46 -6.85 5.87
CA ARG A 52 -4.65 -7.07 6.70
C ARG A 52 -5.18 -5.78 7.31
N MET A 53 -4.31 -4.89 7.76
CA MET A 53 -4.71 -3.56 8.23
C MET A 53 -5.42 -2.77 7.12
N LEU A 54 -4.87 -2.74 5.90
CA LEU A 54 -5.49 -2.06 4.76
C LEU A 54 -6.87 -2.67 4.42
N TYR A 55 -6.97 -4.00 4.40
CA TYR A 55 -8.21 -4.71 4.14
C TYR A 55 -9.27 -4.40 5.20
N SER A 56 -8.88 -4.30 6.48
CA SER A 56 -9.83 -4.00 7.56
C SER A 56 -10.43 -2.61 7.47
N VAL A 57 -9.64 -1.61 7.06
CA VAL A 57 -10.09 -0.22 6.91
C VAL A 57 -10.92 -0.05 5.64
N GLN A 58 -10.64 -0.83 4.60
CA GLN A 58 -11.31 -0.73 3.29
C GLN A 58 -12.13 -1.98 2.95
N LEU A 59 -12.72 -2.61 3.96
CA LEU A 59 -13.40 -3.90 3.85
C LEU A 59 -14.43 -3.98 2.69
N PRO A 60 -15.28 -2.95 2.44
CA PRO A 60 -16.24 -2.99 1.34
C PRO A 60 -15.60 -3.13 -0.03
N ILE A 61 -14.42 -2.51 -0.24
CA ILE A 61 -13.70 -2.57 -1.51
C ILE A 61 -13.14 -3.98 -1.68
N TYR A 62 -12.46 -4.50 -0.66
CA TYR A 62 -11.72 -5.76 -0.76
C TYR A 62 -12.56 -7.03 -0.68
N THR A 63 -13.82 -6.90 -0.29
CA THR A 63 -14.79 -8.00 -0.30
C THR A 63 -15.73 -7.95 -1.49
N SER A 64 -15.54 -6.96 -2.38
CA SER A 64 -16.24 -6.93 -3.66
C SER A 64 -15.79 -8.09 -4.57
N THR A 65 -16.66 -8.48 -5.49
CA THR A 65 -16.40 -9.53 -6.49
C THR A 65 -15.75 -8.98 -7.76
N GLU A 66 -15.12 -7.81 -7.68
CA GLU A 66 -14.52 -7.17 -8.84
C GLU A 66 -13.37 -8.03 -9.41
N HIS A 67 -13.41 -8.29 -10.71
CA HIS A 67 -12.47 -9.18 -11.40
C HIS A 67 -10.99 -8.77 -11.22
N ARG A 68 -10.73 -7.46 -11.04
CA ARG A 68 -9.37 -6.95 -10.77
C ARG A 68 -8.78 -7.45 -9.45
N LEU A 69 -9.61 -7.66 -8.42
CA LEU A 69 -9.16 -8.15 -7.11
C LEU A 69 -8.76 -9.62 -7.19
N VAL A 70 -9.59 -10.42 -7.87
CA VAL A 70 -9.33 -11.83 -8.09
C VAL A 70 -8.05 -12.02 -8.92
N ALA A 71 -7.87 -11.20 -9.97
CA ALA A 71 -6.65 -11.22 -10.78
C ALA A 71 -5.41 -10.81 -9.97
N ALA A 72 -5.52 -9.80 -9.10
CA ALA A 72 -4.44 -9.37 -8.23
C ALA A 72 -4.05 -10.46 -7.20
N GLU A 73 -5.03 -11.12 -6.57
CA GLU A 73 -4.80 -12.26 -5.65
C GLU A 73 -4.22 -13.49 -6.34
N ALA A 74 -4.59 -13.73 -7.61
CA ALA A 74 -4.03 -14.81 -8.41
C ALA A 74 -2.58 -14.55 -8.80
N ARG A 75 -2.22 -13.28 -9.07
CA ARG A 75 -0.85 -12.87 -9.39
C ARG A 75 0.04 -12.78 -8.15
N ASN A 76 -0.47 -12.22 -7.06
CA ASN A 76 0.27 -12.00 -5.83
C ASN A 76 -0.34 -12.83 -4.68
N PRO A 77 0.25 -14.00 -4.37
CA PRO A 77 -0.27 -14.89 -3.34
C PRO A 77 -0.25 -14.27 -1.93
N ALA A 78 0.56 -13.24 -1.65
CA ALA A 78 0.55 -12.56 -0.36
C ALA A 78 -0.81 -11.87 -0.10
N LEU A 79 -1.45 -11.35 -1.14
CA LEU A 79 -2.77 -10.71 -1.06
C LEU A 79 -3.86 -11.71 -0.66
N ARG A 80 -3.74 -12.95 -1.16
CA ARG A 80 -4.65 -14.06 -0.83
C ARG A 80 -4.32 -14.64 0.55
N LEU A 81 -3.04 -14.74 0.90
CA LEU A 81 -2.59 -15.25 2.19
C LEU A 81 -3.08 -14.36 3.34
N ALA A 82 -3.11 -13.04 3.12
CA ALA A 82 -3.66 -12.08 4.08
C ALA A 82 -5.13 -12.32 4.45
N TRP A 83 -5.92 -13.02 3.62
CA TRP A 83 -7.31 -13.38 3.90
C TRP A 83 -7.49 -14.67 4.71
N GLN A 84 -6.43 -15.45 4.87
CA GLN A 84 -6.51 -16.70 5.62
C GLN A 84 -6.78 -16.43 7.11
N ASN A 85 -7.54 -17.30 7.74
CA ASN A 85 -7.76 -17.27 9.17
C ASN A 85 -6.55 -17.87 9.88
N TYR A 86 -5.86 -17.06 10.69
CA TYR A 86 -4.60 -17.45 11.31
C TYR A 86 -4.88 -18.26 12.57
N THR A 87 -4.57 -19.55 12.49
CA THR A 87 -4.63 -20.50 13.60
C THR A 87 -3.23 -20.83 14.09
N TYR A 88 -3.09 -21.08 15.39
CA TYR A 88 -1.81 -21.38 16.06
C TYR A 88 -1.73 -22.83 16.54
N GLU A 89 -2.61 -23.68 16.01
CA GLU A 89 -2.65 -25.08 16.41
C GLU A 89 -1.41 -25.80 15.88
N PRO A 90 -0.71 -26.58 16.73
CA PRO A 90 0.44 -27.35 16.29
C PRO A 90 0.01 -28.47 15.32
N GLY A 91 0.94 -28.92 14.48
CA GLY A 91 0.70 -30.01 13.52
C GLY A 91 0.33 -29.52 12.12
N GLU A 92 -0.81 -29.94 11.59
CA GLU A 92 -1.21 -29.69 10.20
C GLU A 92 -1.29 -28.20 9.86
N SER A 93 -1.83 -27.38 10.78
CA SER A 93 -1.91 -25.93 10.59
C SER A 93 -0.51 -25.31 10.43
N GLN A 94 0.46 -25.71 11.26
CA GLN A 94 1.84 -25.20 11.16
C GLN A 94 2.50 -25.58 9.81
N ILE A 95 2.32 -26.83 9.35
CA ILE A 95 2.86 -27.29 8.06
C ILE A 95 2.25 -26.48 6.91
N MET A 96 0.95 -26.19 6.99
CA MET A 96 0.27 -25.37 6.00
C MET A 96 0.80 -23.93 5.96
N TRP A 97 1.12 -23.34 7.12
CA TRP A 97 1.71 -22.00 7.20
C TRP A 97 3.12 -21.93 6.61
N VAL A 98 3.96 -22.91 6.94
CA VAL A 98 5.31 -23.03 6.38
C VAL A 98 5.25 -23.04 4.84
N ARG A 99 4.44 -23.94 4.28
CA ARG A 99 4.26 -24.05 2.82
C ARG A 99 3.67 -22.80 2.19
N ALA A 100 2.70 -22.17 2.85
CA ALA A 100 2.06 -20.97 2.31
C ALA A 100 3.02 -19.77 2.28
N LYS A 101 3.91 -19.65 3.28
CA LYS A 101 4.94 -18.60 3.29
C LYS A 101 6.04 -18.86 2.27
N GLU A 102 6.48 -20.11 2.14
CA GLU A 102 7.41 -20.54 1.09
C GLU A 102 6.85 -20.23 -0.30
N GLU A 103 5.60 -20.63 -0.59
CA GLU A 103 4.88 -20.33 -1.85
C GLU A 103 4.88 -18.83 -2.16
N VAL A 104 4.66 -17.98 -1.15
CA VAL A 104 4.66 -16.53 -1.33
C VAL A 104 6.05 -16.00 -1.64
N LEU A 105 7.07 -16.39 -0.86
CA LEU A 105 8.43 -15.90 -1.02
C LEU A 105 9.07 -16.37 -2.33
N ASP A 106 8.75 -17.58 -2.79
CA ASP A 106 9.18 -18.08 -4.09
C ASP A 106 8.62 -17.24 -5.25
N VAL A 107 7.38 -16.74 -5.14
CA VAL A 107 6.82 -15.83 -6.15
C VAL A 107 7.51 -14.47 -6.12
N PHE A 108 7.83 -13.92 -4.94
CA PHE A 108 8.64 -12.70 -4.85
C PHE A 108 10.03 -12.88 -5.47
N LYS A 109 10.67 -14.02 -5.20
CA LYS A 109 11.98 -14.36 -5.76
C LYS A 109 11.93 -14.56 -7.26
N ALA A 110 10.88 -15.17 -7.79
CA ALA A 110 10.72 -15.38 -9.22
C ALA A 110 10.52 -14.05 -9.99
N GLU A 111 9.89 -13.05 -9.37
CA GLU A 111 9.66 -11.73 -9.99
C GLU A 111 10.96 -10.92 -10.16
N ASP A 112 11.87 -10.96 -9.18
CA ASP A 112 13.18 -10.29 -9.26
C ASP A 112 14.28 -11.11 -8.56
N PRO A 113 14.81 -12.17 -9.22
CA PRO A 113 15.75 -13.11 -8.58
C PRO A 113 17.06 -12.47 -8.13
N GLU A 114 17.53 -11.43 -8.84
CA GLU A 114 18.82 -10.79 -8.57
C GLU A 114 18.76 -9.87 -7.36
N LYS A 115 17.59 -9.31 -7.04
CA LYS A 115 17.39 -8.37 -5.93
C LYS A 115 16.47 -8.92 -4.84
N PHE A 116 16.18 -10.21 -4.90
CA PHE A 116 15.31 -10.86 -3.93
C PHE A 116 15.89 -10.72 -2.52
N ASP A 117 15.05 -10.21 -1.64
CA ASP A 117 15.38 -9.91 -0.25
C ASP A 117 14.07 -10.00 0.55
N THR A 118 14.14 -10.67 1.70
CA THR A 118 12.98 -11.01 2.53
C THR A 118 12.61 -9.90 3.52
N SER A 119 13.36 -8.80 3.57
CA SER A 119 13.03 -7.64 4.40
C SER A 119 11.69 -7.02 4.01
N PHE A 120 11.00 -6.45 4.99
CA PHE A 120 9.70 -5.84 4.79
C PHE A 120 9.76 -4.74 3.72
N GLU A 121 10.77 -3.86 3.78
CA GLU A 121 10.99 -2.75 2.86
C GLU A 121 11.10 -3.23 1.42
N ARG A 122 11.85 -4.32 1.19
CA ARG A 122 12.03 -4.88 -0.15
C ARG A 122 10.77 -5.54 -0.67
N LEU A 123 10.07 -6.29 0.17
CA LEU A 123 8.82 -6.94 -0.21
C LEU A 123 7.71 -5.91 -0.50
N VAL A 124 7.55 -4.89 0.35
CA VAL A 124 6.49 -3.88 0.22
C VAL A 124 6.67 -2.97 -1.00
N ASP A 125 7.92 -2.71 -1.41
CA ASP A 125 8.26 -1.89 -2.57
C ASP A 125 8.60 -2.68 -3.84
N SER A 126 8.41 -4.00 -3.80
CA SER A 126 8.62 -4.90 -4.93
C SER A 126 7.76 -4.54 -6.15
N PRO A 127 8.20 -4.91 -7.38
CA PRO A 127 7.36 -4.82 -8.58
C PRO A 127 6.01 -5.53 -8.42
N LEU A 128 6.02 -6.71 -7.81
CA LEU A 128 4.80 -7.49 -7.55
C LEU A 128 3.77 -6.67 -6.75
N MET A 129 4.17 -6.06 -5.63
CA MET A 129 3.28 -5.23 -4.83
C MET A 129 2.83 -3.97 -5.58
N LYS A 130 3.73 -3.35 -6.37
CA LYS A 130 3.40 -2.20 -7.21
C LYS A 130 2.33 -2.53 -8.23
N GLU A 131 2.41 -3.70 -8.85
CA GLU A 131 1.51 -4.10 -9.94
C GLU A 131 0.20 -4.73 -9.47
N THR A 132 0.10 -5.21 -8.23
CA THR A 132 -1.12 -5.86 -7.72
C THR A 132 -1.85 -5.08 -6.65
N LEU A 133 -1.13 -4.39 -5.75
CA LEU A 133 -1.74 -3.64 -4.65
C LEU A 133 -1.66 -2.14 -4.88
N TRP A 134 -0.46 -1.60 -5.10
CA TRP A 134 -0.27 -0.14 -5.14
C TRP A 134 -0.73 0.52 -6.44
N CYS A 135 -0.92 -0.26 -7.50
CA CYS A 135 -1.51 0.21 -8.76
C CYS A 135 -3.01 0.56 -8.64
N ARG A 136 -3.60 0.45 -7.46
CA ARG A 136 -5.04 0.59 -7.31
C ARG A 136 -5.47 2.05 -7.17
N PRO A 137 -6.60 2.44 -7.79
CA PRO A 137 -7.15 3.79 -7.70
C PRO A 137 -7.30 4.30 -6.26
N GLU A 138 -7.65 3.41 -5.33
CA GLU A 138 -7.88 3.75 -3.93
C GLU A 138 -6.61 4.20 -3.19
N TYR A 139 -5.43 3.90 -3.76
CA TYR A 139 -4.12 4.30 -3.25
C TYR A 139 -3.42 5.35 -4.10
N GLN A 140 -4.07 5.81 -5.17
CA GLN A 140 -3.51 6.89 -5.97
C GLN A 140 -3.57 8.19 -5.19
N LEU A 141 -2.40 8.77 -4.97
CA LEU A 141 -2.24 10.02 -4.26
C LEU A 141 -2.81 11.22 -5.04
N TYR A 142 -2.60 11.22 -6.35
CA TYR A 142 -3.02 12.33 -7.22
C TYR A 142 -4.30 11.98 -7.97
N ARG A 143 -5.21 12.94 -8.06
CA ARG A 143 -6.32 12.91 -9.01
C ARG A 143 -5.79 13.27 -10.40
N TYR A 144 -6.50 12.86 -11.46
CA TYR A 144 -6.16 13.22 -12.84
C TYR A 144 -5.77 14.71 -12.96
N PRO A 145 -4.55 14.99 -13.44
CA PRO A 145 -4.09 16.37 -13.56
C PRO A 145 -5.00 17.15 -14.50
N LEU A 146 -5.36 18.35 -14.07
CA LEU A 146 -6.23 19.25 -14.84
C LEU A 146 -5.35 20.22 -15.63
N VAL A 147 -5.55 20.31 -16.94
CA VAL A 147 -4.90 21.34 -17.76
C VAL A 147 -5.82 22.54 -17.89
N LYS A 148 -5.32 23.73 -17.57
CA LYS A 148 -5.97 25.02 -17.84
C LYS A 148 -5.32 25.68 -19.06
N PHE A 149 -6.13 26.02 -20.06
CA PHE A 149 -5.70 26.84 -21.20
C PHE A 149 -6.24 28.28 -21.09
N GLY A 150 -5.36 29.28 -21.08
CA GLY A 150 -5.74 30.69 -21.24
C GLY A 150 -6.71 31.28 -20.19
N PRO A 151 -7.27 32.48 -20.47
CA PRO A 151 -8.21 33.16 -19.56
C PRO A 151 -9.62 32.54 -19.52
N GLY A 152 -9.97 31.72 -20.52
CA GLY A 152 -11.24 31.00 -20.60
C GLY A 152 -11.11 29.62 -19.96
N ARG A 153 -11.92 29.34 -18.93
CA ARG A 153 -11.85 28.21 -17.98
C ARG A 153 -12.03 26.81 -18.60
N ARG A 154 -11.30 26.42 -19.65
CA ARG A 154 -11.37 25.04 -20.15
C ARG A 154 -10.42 24.18 -19.33
N VAL A 155 -11.03 23.38 -18.46
CA VAL A 155 -10.39 22.34 -17.67
C VAL A 155 -10.51 21.04 -18.46
N VAL A 156 -9.38 20.45 -18.84
CA VAL A 156 -9.36 19.15 -19.52
C VAL A 156 -8.76 18.12 -18.58
N HIS A 157 -9.46 17.00 -18.39
CA HIS A 157 -8.89 15.83 -17.74
C HIS A 157 -7.84 15.21 -18.67
N LEU A 158 -6.60 15.10 -18.20
CA LEU A 158 -5.59 14.39 -18.95
C LEU A 158 -5.95 12.90 -19.02
N PRO A 159 -5.69 12.22 -20.16
CA PRO A 159 -5.95 10.80 -20.31
C PRO A 159 -5.22 9.97 -19.25
N ASP A 160 -5.75 8.79 -18.94
CA ASP A 160 -5.15 7.80 -18.02
C ASP A 160 -3.69 7.44 -18.32
N THR A 161 -3.23 7.68 -19.55
CA THR A 161 -1.85 7.45 -20.00
C THR A 161 -0.88 8.55 -19.57
N TYR A 162 -1.38 9.70 -19.13
CA TYR A 162 -0.54 10.76 -18.56
C TYR A 162 -0.08 10.27 -17.19
N ARG A 163 1.22 9.91 -17.10
CA ARG A 163 1.92 9.34 -15.94
C ARG A 163 1.05 9.36 -14.69
N ARG A 164 0.40 8.23 -14.41
CA ARG A 164 -0.09 7.97 -13.05
C ARG A 164 1.15 8.03 -12.19
N HIS A 165 1.37 9.18 -11.54
CA HIS A 165 2.34 9.28 -10.47
C HIS A 165 1.79 8.38 -9.36
N TRP A 166 2.15 7.10 -9.44
CA TRP A 166 2.04 6.14 -8.33
C TRP A 166 2.93 6.56 -7.14
N ASP A 167 3.72 7.60 -7.37
CA ASP A 167 4.70 8.19 -6.46
C ASP A 167 4.08 8.37 -5.07
N THR A 168 4.58 7.55 -4.16
CA THR A 168 4.54 7.80 -2.73
C THR A 168 5.19 9.15 -2.44
N ILE A 169 4.71 9.88 -1.43
CA ILE A 169 5.40 11.10 -1.00
C ILE A 169 6.69 10.67 -0.29
N MET A 170 7.78 10.62 -1.04
CA MET A 170 9.11 10.36 -0.48
C MET A 170 9.48 11.52 0.44
N ILE A 171 9.75 11.25 1.70
CA ILE A 171 10.26 12.24 2.65
C ILE A 171 11.68 11.84 3.01
N ASP A 172 12.62 12.49 2.34
CA ASP A 172 14.04 12.34 2.63
C ASP A 172 14.53 13.56 3.42
N ARG A 173 14.93 13.32 4.67
CA ARG A 173 15.40 14.37 5.57
C ARG A 173 16.70 15.03 5.12
N VAL A 174 17.52 14.37 4.30
CA VAL A 174 18.72 14.98 3.70
C VAL A 174 18.29 16.24 2.94
N PHE A 175 17.19 16.17 2.19
CA PHE A 175 16.65 17.29 1.41
C PHE A 175 15.79 18.27 2.23
N MET A 176 15.28 17.86 3.40
CA MET A 176 14.49 18.75 4.29
C MET A 176 15.35 19.62 5.21
N SER A 177 16.64 19.27 5.38
CA SER A 177 17.57 19.91 6.32
C SER A 177 17.70 21.44 6.18
N SER A 178 17.24 22.02 5.07
CA SER A 178 17.32 23.47 4.82
C SER A 178 16.01 24.22 4.55
N ARG A 179 14.81 23.64 4.82
CA ARG A 179 13.42 24.19 4.67
C ARG A 179 12.59 23.12 3.97
N PRO A 180 11.46 22.60 4.48
CA PRO A 180 10.53 23.21 5.43
C PRO A 180 9.95 22.20 6.48
N THR A 181 8.89 22.54 7.24
CA THR A 181 8.16 21.58 8.11
C THR A 181 7.58 20.41 7.31
N PHE A 182 7.21 19.32 7.98
CA PHE A 182 6.57 18.18 7.32
C PHE A 182 5.36 18.58 6.47
N GLN A 183 4.50 19.45 7.00
CA GLN A 183 3.32 19.96 6.29
C GLN A 183 3.71 20.78 5.05
N GLU A 184 4.67 21.69 5.17
CA GLU A 184 5.13 22.48 4.03
C GLU A 184 5.77 21.59 2.94
N TYR A 185 6.39 20.47 3.31
CA TYR A 185 6.89 19.50 2.33
C TYR A 185 5.74 18.84 1.56
N ILE A 186 4.68 18.42 2.27
CA ILE A 186 3.47 17.87 1.67
C ILE A 186 2.79 18.90 0.76
N ASP A 187 2.65 20.15 1.20
CA ASP A 187 2.01 21.22 0.43
C ASP A 187 2.74 21.48 -0.89
N ASN A 188 4.08 21.42 -0.89
CA ASN A 188 4.90 21.61 -2.08
C ASN A 188 4.74 20.48 -3.13
N ARG A 189 4.12 19.35 -2.79
CA ARG A 189 3.82 18.27 -3.72
C ARG A 189 2.57 18.54 -4.56
N PHE A 190 1.66 19.40 -4.09
CA PHE A 190 0.40 19.69 -4.78
C PHE A 190 0.40 21.11 -5.33
N ARG A 191 0.80 21.25 -6.59
CA ARG A 191 1.09 22.56 -7.19
C ARG A 191 0.45 22.75 -8.56
N CYS A 192 0.46 24.01 -8.97
CA CYS A 192 0.12 24.43 -10.32
C CYS A 192 1.43 24.63 -11.10
N VAL A 193 1.68 23.80 -12.11
CA VAL A 193 2.91 23.81 -12.91
C VAL A 193 2.63 24.43 -14.28
N ASP A 194 3.28 25.55 -14.57
CA ASP A 194 3.29 26.16 -15.91
C ASP A 194 4.04 25.27 -16.91
N GLN A 195 3.45 25.01 -18.08
CA GLN A 195 4.01 24.12 -19.11
C GLN A 195 4.85 24.85 -20.17
N GLY A 196 4.99 26.18 -20.06
CA GLY A 196 5.72 27.00 -21.03
C GLY A 196 4.97 27.33 -22.33
N ASP A 197 3.93 26.57 -22.68
CA ASP A 197 3.01 26.83 -23.81
C ASP A 197 1.81 27.72 -23.44
N GLY A 198 1.82 28.29 -22.23
CA GLY A 198 0.73 29.07 -21.66
C GLY A 198 -0.37 28.22 -21.00
N SER A 199 -0.25 26.89 -21.02
CA SER A 199 -1.08 25.99 -20.23
C SER A 199 -0.51 25.75 -18.83
N LYS A 200 -1.39 25.39 -17.89
CA LYS A 200 -1.02 25.05 -16.52
C LYS A 200 -1.56 23.66 -16.17
N ILE A 201 -0.71 22.82 -15.58
CA ILE A 201 -1.12 21.54 -14.98
C ILE A 201 -1.38 21.76 -13.50
N LEU A 202 -2.55 21.37 -13.04
CA LEU A 202 -2.88 21.34 -11.62
C LEU A 202 -2.73 19.91 -11.09
N GLU A 203 -1.74 19.70 -10.23
CA GLU A 203 -1.51 18.45 -9.49
C GLU A 203 -2.39 18.46 -8.24
N MET A 204 -3.59 17.87 -8.35
CA MET A 204 -4.54 17.78 -7.25
C MET A 204 -4.36 16.49 -6.48
N VAL A 205 -4.53 16.57 -5.16
CA VAL A 205 -4.67 15.38 -4.33
C VAL A 205 -5.97 14.65 -4.69
N ASN A 206 -5.90 13.33 -4.71
CA ASN A 206 -7.08 12.47 -4.74
C ASN A 206 -7.71 12.44 -3.32
N GLU A 207 -8.62 11.50 -3.09
CA GLU A 207 -9.08 11.14 -1.74
C GLU A 207 -8.49 9.78 -1.35
N PRO A 208 -7.14 9.64 -1.24
CA PRO A 208 -6.55 8.37 -0.89
C PRO A 208 -6.92 8.03 0.56
N SER A 209 -7.36 6.80 0.79
CA SER A 209 -7.63 6.31 2.14
C SER A 209 -6.34 6.01 2.93
N ILE A 210 -5.21 5.84 2.23
CA ILE A 210 -3.89 5.57 2.80
C ILE A 210 -2.86 6.42 2.07
N LEU A 211 -2.02 7.11 2.84
CA LEU A 211 -0.82 7.80 2.36
C LEU A 211 0.41 6.95 2.68
N ARG A 212 1.24 6.70 1.68
CA ARG A 212 2.54 6.04 1.85
C ARG A 212 3.65 7.09 1.83
N ILE A 213 4.42 7.12 2.90
CA ILE A 213 5.47 8.10 3.12
C ILE A 213 6.77 7.36 3.47
N PRO A 214 7.60 7.04 2.46
CA PRO A 214 8.93 6.51 2.72
C PRO A 214 9.75 7.57 3.44
N TYR A 215 10.23 7.23 4.63
CA TYR A 215 10.93 8.13 5.53
C TYR A 215 12.36 7.62 5.75
N SER A 216 13.35 8.38 5.31
CA SER A 216 14.77 8.10 5.54
C SER A 216 15.40 9.16 6.44
N ARG A 217 16.35 8.71 7.27
CA ARG A 217 17.19 9.58 8.10
C ARG A 217 18.65 9.50 7.62
N PRO A 218 19.36 10.64 7.49
CA PRO A 218 20.78 10.68 7.15
C PRO A 218 21.65 9.91 8.15
N SER A 219 21.34 10.01 9.44
CA SER A 219 21.98 9.22 10.51
C SER A 219 20.96 8.75 11.56
N GLU A 220 21.35 7.76 12.38
CA GLU A 220 20.50 7.31 13.50
C GLU A 220 20.31 8.39 14.57
N ASP A 221 21.26 9.32 14.67
CA ASP A 221 21.26 10.45 15.61
C ASP A 221 20.31 11.58 15.17
N ASP A 222 19.83 11.57 13.91
CA ASP A 222 18.88 12.56 13.44
C ASP A 222 17.52 12.42 14.15
N PRO A 223 16.95 13.51 14.68
CA PRO A 223 15.74 13.44 15.49
C PRO A 223 14.56 12.92 14.67
N ILE A 224 13.85 11.92 15.15
CA ILE A 224 12.65 11.41 14.46
C ILE A 224 11.56 12.50 14.48
N PHE A 225 10.78 12.64 13.40
CA PHE A 225 9.59 13.50 13.48
C PHE A 225 8.66 12.96 14.58
N PRO A 226 8.14 13.82 15.48
CA PRO A 226 7.13 13.38 16.43
C PRO A 226 5.98 12.69 15.71
N PHE A 227 5.47 11.60 16.27
CA PHE A 227 4.36 10.87 15.66
C PHE A 227 3.14 11.76 15.37
N SER A 228 2.89 12.78 16.20
CA SER A 228 1.86 13.80 15.96
C SER A 228 2.03 14.54 14.63
N THR A 229 3.27 14.84 14.24
CA THR A 229 3.59 15.49 12.96
C THR A 229 3.30 14.58 11.77
N LEU A 230 3.43 13.26 11.94
CA LEU A 230 3.13 12.26 10.90
C LEU A 230 1.63 11.94 10.82
N LYS A 231 0.93 12.05 11.95
CA LYS A 231 -0.50 11.74 12.07
C LYS A 231 -1.38 12.87 11.55
N ASP A 232 -1.05 14.11 11.89
CA ASP A 232 -1.90 15.28 11.63
C ASP A 232 -1.46 15.99 10.33
N VAL A 233 -1.59 15.29 9.20
CA VAL A 233 -1.22 15.79 7.87
C VAL A 233 -2.45 16.31 7.15
N TYR A 234 -2.38 17.55 6.67
CA TYR A 234 -3.45 18.17 5.89
C TYR A 234 -3.17 18.01 4.41
N LEU A 235 -4.12 17.44 3.67
CA LEU A 235 -4.08 17.42 2.21
C LEU A 235 -4.94 18.55 1.66
N PRO A 236 -4.47 19.31 0.65
CA PRO A 236 -5.24 20.40 0.06
C PRO A 236 -6.40 19.86 -0.78
N LEU A 237 -7.53 19.56 -0.15
CA LEU A 237 -8.78 19.25 -0.83
C LEU A 237 -9.40 20.56 -1.33
N ARG A 238 -9.32 20.83 -2.64
CA ARG A 238 -10.15 21.90 -3.22
C ARG A 238 -11.56 21.38 -3.41
N VAL A 239 -12.48 21.90 -2.59
CA VAL A 239 -13.93 21.78 -2.79
C VAL A 239 -14.25 22.32 -4.18
N GLN A 240 -14.85 21.49 -5.03
CA GLN A 240 -15.43 21.95 -6.29
C GLN A 240 -16.58 22.91 -5.92
N SER A 241 -16.39 24.20 -6.21
CA SER A 241 -17.46 25.20 -6.20
C SER A 241 -18.05 25.41 -7.58
#